data_AF-A0AB34H759-F1
#
_entry.id   AF-A0AB34H759-F1
#
_cell.length_a   1.000
_cell.length_b   1.000
_cell.length_c   1.000
_cell.angle_alpha   90.00
_cell.angle_beta   90.00
_cell.angle_gamma   90.00
#
_symmetry.space_group_name_H-M   'P 1'
#
loop_
_entity.id
_entity.type
_entity.pdbx_description
1 polymer ?
#
loop_
_entity_poly.entity_id
_entity_poly.type
_entity_poly.pdbx_seq_one_letter_code
_entity_poly.pdbx_strand_id
1 'polypeptide(L)'
;MLNFVVYGKIFKFFCAVLISRPDLMDNYLALILSAFIRNGLLEANTILPHSHSHHLHCLPTLMNMAASFDIPKEKRLRASAALNCLKRFHEMKKRGPKPYSLHLDHIIQKAIATHQKRDQYLRVQKDIFVLKDTEETLLMNLRDSQVLQHKENLEWNWNLIGTILKWPNVNLRNYKDEQLHRFVRRLLYFYKPSSKLYANLDLDFAKSKQLTVVGCQFTEFLLESEEDGQGYLEDLVKDIVQWLNASSGMKPERSLQNNGLLTTLSQHYFLFIGTLSCHPHGVKMLEKCSVFQCLLNLCSLKNQDHLLKLTVSSLDYSRDGLARVILSKILTAATDACRLYATKHLRVLLRANVEFFNNWGIELLVTQLHDKNKTISSEALDILDEACEDKANLHALIQMKPALSHLGDKGLLLLLSCKFGASPALEQEEEEEEGEYNSKYVDLIEEQLNEALTTYRKPIDGDNYVRRSNQRYSPVNGIIYC
;
A
#
# COMPACT_ATOMS: atom_id res chain seq x y z
N MET A 1 -39.33 -11.05 5.64
CA MET A 1 -40.40 -10.16 5.14
C MET A 1 -40.41 -8.77 5.81
N LEU A 2 -40.15 -8.65 7.13
CA LEU A 2 -40.04 -7.35 7.82
C LEU A 2 -38.92 -6.44 7.28
N ASN A 3 -37.72 -6.98 7.02
CA ASN A 3 -36.60 -6.20 6.47
C ASN A 3 -36.91 -5.57 5.10
N PHE A 4 -37.67 -6.24 4.24
CA PHE A 4 -38.04 -5.73 2.91
C PHE A 4 -38.94 -4.49 2.95
N VAL A 5 -39.87 -4.45 3.92
CA VAL A 5 -40.78 -3.31 4.11
C VAL A 5 -40.03 -2.11 4.69
N VAL A 6 -39.08 -2.35 5.59
CA VAL A 6 -38.27 -1.29 6.21
C VAL A 6 -37.30 -0.69 5.19
N TYR A 7 -36.49 -1.50 4.49
CA TYR A 7 -35.57 -0.98 3.48
C TYR A 7 -36.29 -0.33 2.29
N GLY A 8 -37.36 -0.93 1.76
CA GLY A 8 -38.13 -0.37 0.64
C GLY A 8 -38.85 0.95 0.97
N LYS A 9 -39.39 1.09 2.19
CA LYS A 9 -40.02 2.35 2.65
C LYS A 9 -38.97 3.42 2.96
N ILE A 10 -37.86 3.06 3.59
CA ILE A 10 -36.73 3.95 3.84
C ILE A 10 -36.16 4.47 2.51
N PHE A 11 -36.04 3.60 1.51
CA PHE A 11 -35.53 3.95 0.20
C PHE A 11 -36.47 4.91 -0.55
N LYS A 12 -37.77 4.62 -0.56
CA LYS A 12 -38.80 5.53 -1.09
C LYS A 12 -38.82 6.86 -0.36
N PHE A 13 -38.65 6.85 0.96
CA PHE A 13 -38.57 8.06 1.78
C PHE A 13 -37.35 8.90 1.42
N PHE A 14 -36.16 8.30 1.28
CA PHE A 14 -34.96 9.05 0.89
C PHE A 14 -35.01 9.55 -0.56
N CYS A 15 -35.60 8.81 -1.50
CA CYS A 15 -35.90 9.32 -2.83
C CYS A 15 -36.84 10.54 -2.76
N ALA A 16 -37.89 10.47 -1.95
CA ALA A 16 -38.81 11.60 -1.78
C ALA A 16 -38.14 12.83 -1.15
N VAL A 17 -37.22 12.63 -0.19
CA VAL A 17 -36.44 13.71 0.46
C VAL A 17 -35.47 14.37 -0.53
N LEU A 18 -34.75 13.59 -1.35
CA LEU A 18 -33.85 14.10 -2.40
C LEU A 18 -34.58 14.97 -3.43
N ILE A 19 -35.87 14.70 -3.67
CA ILE A 19 -36.68 15.35 -4.71
C ILE A 19 -37.44 16.57 -4.17
N SER A 20 -37.89 16.53 -2.91
CA SER A 20 -38.83 17.53 -2.35
C SER A 20 -38.16 18.76 -1.75
N ARG A 21 -36.83 18.73 -1.51
CA ARG A 21 -36.09 19.81 -0.85
C ARG A 21 -35.03 20.38 -1.83
N PRO A 22 -35.31 21.52 -2.51
CA PRO A 22 -34.38 22.12 -3.46
C PRO A 22 -33.05 22.53 -2.80
N ASP A 23 -33.08 23.08 -1.58
CA ASP A 23 -31.88 23.50 -0.83
C ASP A 23 -30.96 22.34 -0.38
N LEU A 24 -31.42 21.08 -0.46
CA LEU A 24 -30.62 19.93 -0.04
C LEU A 24 -29.69 19.40 -1.13
N MET A 25 -29.99 19.64 -2.42
CA MET A 25 -29.12 19.22 -3.54
C MET A 25 -27.90 20.13 -3.69
N ASP A 26 -28.01 21.40 -3.27
CA ASP A 26 -26.89 22.33 -3.21
C ASP A 26 -25.97 22.08 -1.99
N ASN A 27 -26.44 21.30 -1.02
CA ASN A 27 -25.73 21.02 0.22
C ASN A 27 -25.20 19.57 0.26
N TYR A 28 -24.06 19.38 0.94
CA TYR A 28 -23.39 18.08 1.21
C TYR A 28 -24.34 16.94 1.65
N LEU A 29 -25.51 17.26 2.21
CA LEU A 29 -26.57 16.34 2.63
C LEU A 29 -27.17 15.48 1.49
N ALA A 30 -27.41 15.99 0.28
CA ALA A 30 -27.89 15.13 -0.82
C ALA A 30 -26.83 14.13 -1.28
N LEU A 31 -25.56 14.52 -1.21
CA LEU A 31 -24.42 13.65 -1.52
C LEU A 31 -24.26 12.57 -0.45
N ILE A 32 -24.41 12.92 0.83
CA ILE A 32 -24.44 11.98 1.96
C ILE A 32 -25.64 11.04 1.87
N LEU A 33 -26.84 11.56 1.56
CA LEU A 33 -28.06 10.76 1.38
C LEU A 33 -27.95 9.82 0.19
N SER A 34 -27.38 10.27 -0.93
CA SER A 34 -27.10 9.41 -2.09
C SER A 34 -26.02 8.37 -1.80
N ALA A 35 -25.00 8.71 -1.01
CA ALA A 35 -23.96 7.80 -0.55
C ALA A 35 -24.49 6.79 0.47
N PHE A 36 -25.45 7.16 1.33
CA PHE A 36 -26.09 6.28 2.30
C PHE A 36 -27.08 5.31 1.62
N ILE A 37 -27.91 5.84 0.72
CA ILE A 37 -28.73 5.07 -0.22
C ILE A 37 -27.87 4.04 -0.95
N ARG A 38 -26.68 4.44 -1.42
CA ARG A 38 -25.80 3.55 -2.18
C ARG A 38 -24.97 2.59 -1.33
N ASN A 39 -24.41 3.01 -0.18
CA ASN A 39 -23.72 2.10 0.72
C ASN A 39 -24.69 1.00 1.16
N GLY A 40 -25.92 1.36 1.53
CA GLY A 40 -26.98 0.38 1.80
C GLY A 40 -27.32 -0.50 0.60
N LEU A 41 -27.34 0.02 -0.64
CA LEU A 41 -27.58 -0.77 -1.86
C LEU A 41 -26.41 -1.67 -2.30
N LEU A 42 -25.18 -1.23 -2.09
CA LEU A 42 -23.96 -1.96 -2.45
C LEU A 42 -23.66 -3.02 -1.40
N GLU A 43 -23.79 -2.68 -0.12
CA GLU A 43 -23.78 -3.65 0.98
C GLU A 43 -24.95 -4.62 0.85
N ALA A 44 -26.13 -4.16 0.40
CA ALA A 44 -27.22 -5.06 0.04
C ALA A 44 -26.85 -6.07 -1.06
N ASN A 45 -25.95 -5.73 -1.96
CA ASN A 45 -25.51 -6.69 -2.99
C ASN A 45 -24.46 -7.67 -2.53
N THR A 46 -23.57 -7.22 -1.65
CA THR A 46 -22.47 -8.03 -1.16
C THR A 46 -22.88 -8.89 0.04
N ILE A 47 -23.84 -8.41 0.85
CA ILE A 47 -24.25 -9.02 2.12
C ILE A 47 -25.64 -9.66 2.02
N LEU A 48 -26.59 -9.10 1.25
CA LEU A 48 -27.92 -9.72 1.15
C LEU A 48 -27.99 -10.80 0.07
N PRO A 49 -28.80 -11.86 0.30
CA PRO A 49 -29.09 -12.87 -0.72
C PRO A 49 -29.68 -12.25 -2.00
N HIS A 50 -29.37 -12.86 -3.15
CA HIS A 50 -29.81 -12.40 -4.48
C HIS A 50 -31.33 -12.16 -4.60
N SER A 51 -32.14 -12.95 -3.90
CA SER A 51 -33.60 -12.80 -3.83
C SER A 51 -34.07 -11.45 -3.28
N HIS A 52 -33.25 -10.79 -2.46
CA HIS A 52 -33.57 -9.51 -1.83
C HIS A 52 -32.91 -8.31 -2.54
N SER A 53 -31.81 -8.52 -3.27
CA SER A 53 -31.03 -7.44 -3.90
C SER A 53 -31.41 -7.14 -5.34
N HIS A 54 -31.91 -8.11 -6.11
CA HIS A 54 -32.16 -7.95 -7.55
C HIS A 54 -33.13 -6.80 -7.89
N HIS A 55 -34.11 -6.52 -7.04
CA HIS A 55 -35.08 -5.43 -7.25
C HIS A 55 -34.62 -4.05 -6.74
N LEU A 56 -33.58 -4.02 -5.89
CA LEU A 56 -33.10 -2.79 -5.28
C LEU A 56 -32.32 -1.90 -6.27
N HIS A 57 -31.69 -2.48 -7.29
CA HIS A 57 -31.02 -1.72 -8.37
C HIS A 57 -31.95 -1.00 -9.31
N CYS A 58 -33.17 -1.50 -9.47
CA CYS A 58 -34.10 -0.99 -10.47
C CYS A 58 -34.53 0.45 -10.18
N LEU A 59 -34.46 0.89 -8.91
CA LEU A 59 -34.73 2.28 -8.50
C LEU A 59 -35.99 2.86 -9.21
N PRO A 60 -37.11 2.11 -9.31
CA PRO A 60 -38.15 2.38 -10.30
C PRO A 60 -38.82 3.75 -10.09
N THR A 61 -38.96 4.19 -8.85
CA THR A 61 -39.50 5.52 -8.51
C THR A 61 -38.62 6.67 -9.01
N LEU A 62 -37.29 6.53 -8.97
CA LEU A 62 -36.36 7.55 -9.43
C LEU A 62 -36.24 7.51 -10.96
N MET A 63 -36.21 6.30 -11.54
CA MET A 63 -36.14 6.11 -13.00
C MET A 63 -37.39 6.64 -13.70
N ASN A 64 -38.58 6.28 -13.20
CA ASN A 64 -39.85 6.75 -13.76
C ASN A 64 -40.00 8.27 -13.62
N MET A 65 -39.47 8.87 -12.55
CA MET A 65 -39.47 10.33 -12.39
C MET A 65 -38.45 11.02 -13.29
N ALA A 66 -37.29 10.41 -13.55
CA ALA A 66 -36.35 10.94 -14.53
C ALA A 66 -36.87 10.84 -15.97
N ALA A 67 -37.73 9.86 -16.26
CA ALA A 67 -38.28 9.56 -17.58
C ALA A 67 -39.67 10.17 -17.87
N SER A 68 -40.44 10.55 -16.84
CA SER A 68 -41.77 11.15 -17.02
C SER A 68 -41.67 12.60 -17.52
N PHE A 69 -42.43 12.92 -18.56
CA PHE A 69 -42.57 14.28 -19.09
C PHE A 69 -43.76 15.05 -18.47
N ASP A 70 -44.59 14.37 -17.68
CA ASP A 70 -45.79 14.93 -17.05
C ASP A 70 -45.48 15.71 -15.76
N ILE A 71 -44.27 15.55 -15.23
CA ILE A 71 -43.79 16.25 -14.03
C ILE A 71 -43.05 17.55 -14.37
N PRO A 72 -42.94 18.50 -13.42
CA PRO A 72 -42.18 19.73 -13.62
C PRO A 72 -40.73 19.45 -14.06
N LYS A 73 -40.27 20.17 -15.08
CA LYS A 73 -38.93 20.02 -15.68
C LYS A 73 -37.81 20.03 -14.64
N GLU A 74 -37.93 20.84 -13.58
CA GLU A 74 -36.96 20.88 -12.48
C GLU A 74 -36.84 19.56 -11.71
N LYS A 75 -37.96 18.91 -11.37
CA LYS A 75 -37.95 17.62 -10.67
C LYS A 75 -37.35 16.52 -11.54
N ARG A 76 -37.65 16.55 -12.85
CA ARG A 76 -37.05 15.64 -13.84
C ARG A 76 -35.53 15.81 -13.94
N LEU A 77 -35.05 17.05 -14.03
CA LEU A 77 -33.62 17.36 -14.09
C LEU A 77 -32.90 16.96 -12.79
N ARG A 78 -33.52 17.17 -11.62
CA ARG A 78 -32.98 16.71 -10.32
C ARG A 78 -32.90 15.18 -10.24
N ALA A 79 -33.94 14.46 -10.68
CA ALA A 79 -33.93 13.00 -10.72
C ALA A 79 -32.83 12.45 -11.67
N SER A 80 -32.65 13.07 -12.85
CA SER A 80 -31.58 12.73 -13.78
C SER A 80 -30.18 13.02 -13.21
N ALA A 81 -29.99 14.16 -12.55
CA ALA A 81 -28.74 14.50 -11.86
C ALA A 81 -28.41 13.49 -10.75
N ALA A 82 -29.41 13.10 -9.95
CA ALA A 82 -29.26 12.06 -8.93
C ALA A 82 -28.82 10.72 -9.53
N LEU A 83 -29.42 10.29 -10.65
CA LEU A 83 -29.00 9.07 -11.36
C LEU A 83 -27.54 9.16 -11.87
N ASN A 84 -27.14 10.31 -12.41
CA ASN A 84 -25.76 10.53 -12.87
C ASN A 84 -24.75 10.52 -11.70
N CYS A 85 -25.11 11.10 -10.56
CA CYS A 85 -24.29 11.02 -9.34
C CYS A 85 -24.18 9.59 -8.83
N LEU A 86 -25.29 8.83 -8.82
CA LEU A 86 -25.28 7.41 -8.47
C LEU A 86 -24.38 6.61 -9.42
N LYS A 87 -24.45 6.87 -10.74
CA LYS A 87 -23.55 6.22 -11.72
C LYS A 87 -22.08 6.56 -11.47
N ARG A 88 -21.72 7.84 -11.31
CA ARG A 88 -20.32 8.26 -11.02
C ARG A 88 -19.79 7.65 -9.73
N PHE A 89 -20.60 7.59 -8.67
CA PHE A 89 -20.22 6.95 -7.43
C PHE A 89 -20.05 5.42 -7.59
N HIS A 90 -20.78 4.79 -8.52
CA HIS A 90 -20.62 3.36 -8.84
C HIS A 90 -19.25 3.09 -9.39
N GLU A 91 -18.89 3.89 -10.39
CA GLU A 91 -17.62 3.79 -11.08
C GLU A 91 -16.48 4.08 -10.10
N MET A 92 -16.66 5.05 -9.20
CA MET A 92 -15.71 5.33 -8.13
C MET A 92 -15.53 4.14 -7.16
N LYS A 93 -16.61 3.53 -6.66
CA LYS A 93 -16.54 2.37 -5.77
C LYS A 93 -16.00 1.12 -6.47
N LYS A 94 -16.40 0.87 -7.72
CA LYS A 94 -15.89 -0.24 -8.55
C LYS A 94 -14.39 -0.12 -8.81
N ARG A 95 -13.86 1.10 -8.92
CA ARG A 95 -12.40 1.33 -9.05
C ARG A 95 -11.62 0.97 -7.79
N GLY A 96 -12.29 0.89 -6.63
CA GLY A 96 -11.64 0.62 -5.35
C GLY A 96 -10.80 1.78 -4.84
N PRO A 97 -10.27 1.68 -3.60
CA PRO A 97 -9.31 2.62 -3.07
C PRO A 97 -7.99 2.56 -3.86
N LYS A 98 -7.33 3.71 -4.02
CA LYS A 98 -5.99 3.81 -4.61
C LYS A 98 -4.96 4.14 -3.53
N PRO A 99 -3.72 3.65 -3.66
CA PRO A 99 -2.65 4.00 -2.74
C PRO A 99 -2.38 5.51 -2.78
N TYR A 100 -2.36 6.13 -1.61
CA TYR A 100 -2.04 7.55 -1.47
C TYR A 100 -0.51 7.75 -1.49
N SER A 101 0.18 7.03 -0.62
CA SER A 101 1.64 7.03 -0.47
C SER A 101 2.34 6.42 -1.68
N LEU A 102 3.47 7.01 -2.07
CA LEU A 102 4.34 6.50 -3.14
C LEU A 102 4.99 5.16 -2.77
N HIS A 103 5.29 4.91 -1.49
CA HIS A 103 5.87 3.65 -1.04
C HIS A 103 4.89 2.50 -1.25
N LEU A 104 3.64 2.67 -0.82
CA LEU A 104 2.60 1.65 -1.00
C LEU A 104 2.25 1.44 -2.47
N ASP A 105 2.19 2.52 -3.26
CA ASP A 105 1.98 2.42 -4.71
C ASP A 105 3.09 1.60 -5.39
N HIS A 106 4.35 1.83 -5.01
CA HIS A 106 5.49 1.07 -5.52
C HIS A 106 5.41 -0.42 -5.17
N ILE A 107 5.12 -0.76 -3.90
CA ILE A 107 4.96 -2.16 -3.45
C ILE A 107 3.85 -2.86 -4.25
N ILE A 108 2.67 -2.24 -4.37
CA ILE A 108 1.52 -2.83 -5.07
C ILE A 108 1.82 -3.00 -6.57
N GLN A 109 2.39 -1.98 -7.23
CA GLN A 109 2.73 -2.08 -8.65
C GLN A 109 3.76 -3.18 -8.92
N LYS A 110 4.76 -3.32 -8.03
CA LYS A 110 5.77 -4.38 -8.16
C LYS A 110 5.18 -5.77 -7.97
N ALA A 111 4.32 -5.96 -6.98
CA ALA A 111 3.61 -7.23 -6.79
C ALA A 111 2.81 -7.59 -8.04
N ILE A 112 1.99 -6.67 -8.55
CA ILE A 112 1.19 -6.86 -9.77
C ILE A 112 2.09 -7.19 -10.98
N ALA A 113 3.19 -6.46 -11.19
CA ALA A 113 4.10 -6.70 -12.30
C ALA A 113 4.74 -8.09 -12.25
N THR A 114 5.00 -8.61 -11.05
CA THR A 114 5.64 -9.91 -10.86
C THR A 114 4.63 -11.03 -11.15
N HIS A 115 3.40 -10.91 -10.64
CA HIS A 115 2.27 -11.81 -11.00
C HIS A 115 1.99 -11.81 -12.51
N GLN A 116 1.97 -10.65 -13.16
CA GLN A 116 1.75 -10.54 -14.59
C GLN A 116 2.87 -11.20 -15.41
N LYS A 117 4.15 -11.03 -15.03
CA LYS A 117 5.27 -11.68 -15.73
C LYS A 117 5.17 -13.20 -15.65
N ARG A 118 4.74 -13.74 -14.51
CA ARG A 118 4.50 -15.18 -14.33
C ARG A 118 3.42 -15.70 -15.28
N ASP A 119 2.30 -15.00 -15.39
CA ASP A 119 1.22 -15.36 -16.32
C ASP A 119 1.61 -15.16 -17.79
N GLN A 120 2.52 -14.22 -18.07
CA GLN A 120 2.95 -13.90 -19.43
C GLN A 120 3.86 -14.99 -20.04
N TYR A 121 4.53 -15.82 -19.23
CA TYR A 121 5.19 -17.05 -19.73
C TYR A 121 4.19 -18.03 -20.38
N LEU A 122 2.88 -17.88 -20.15
CA LEU A 122 1.81 -18.65 -20.82
C LEU A 122 1.22 -17.96 -22.05
N ARG A 123 1.56 -16.69 -22.32
CA ARG A 123 1.09 -15.93 -23.50
C ARG A 123 2.24 -15.21 -24.17
N VAL A 124 3.07 -15.98 -24.86
CA VAL A 124 4.03 -15.46 -25.85
C VAL A 124 3.25 -15.08 -27.10
N GLN A 125 2.91 -13.80 -27.23
CA GLN A 125 2.92 -13.04 -28.50
C GLN A 125 2.42 -11.62 -28.22
N LYS A 126 3.36 -10.67 -28.22
CA LYS A 126 3.06 -9.30 -28.64
C LYS A 126 4.11 -8.93 -29.67
N ASP A 127 3.71 -9.06 -30.93
CA ASP A 127 4.38 -8.41 -32.04
C ASP A 127 4.37 -6.90 -31.76
N ILE A 128 5.56 -6.32 -31.57
CA ILE A 128 5.72 -4.87 -31.57
C ILE A 128 6.23 -4.49 -32.95
N PHE A 129 5.30 -4.05 -33.80
CA PHE A 129 5.58 -3.24 -34.96
C PHE A 129 6.22 -1.93 -34.45
N VAL A 130 7.54 -1.79 -34.58
CA VAL A 130 8.24 -0.54 -34.26
C VAL A 130 8.20 0.34 -35.51
N LEU A 131 7.39 1.39 -35.47
CA LEU A 131 7.37 2.45 -36.49
C LEU A 131 8.70 3.20 -36.46
N LYS A 132 9.23 3.52 -37.64
CA LYS A 132 10.53 4.17 -37.88
C LYS A 132 10.54 5.68 -37.54
N ASP A 133 9.36 6.28 -37.33
CA ASP A 133 9.16 7.71 -37.01
C ASP A 133 9.48 8.08 -35.54
N THR A 134 10.09 7.18 -34.78
CA THR A 134 10.31 7.33 -33.33
C THR A 134 11.49 8.25 -32.99
N GLU A 135 12.53 8.31 -33.81
CA GLU A 135 13.75 9.09 -33.50
C GLU A 135 13.53 10.60 -33.62
N GLU A 136 12.89 11.08 -34.69
CA GLU A 136 12.59 12.51 -34.86
C GLU A 136 11.63 13.01 -33.78
N THR A 137 10.63 12.19 -33.44
CA THR A 137 9.69 12.47 -32.34
C THR A 137 10.41 12.56 -31.00
N LEU A 138 11.39 11.69 -30.75
CA LEU A 138 12.22 11.74 -29.54
C LEU A 138 13.04 13.02 -29.46
N LEU A 139 13.69 13.44 -30.56
CA LEU A 139 14.47 14.67 -30.61
C LEU A 139 13.59 15.92 -30.42
N MET A 140 12.38 15.92 -30.98
CA MET A 140 11.40 16.97 -30.76
C MET A 140 11.00 17.04 -29.28
N ASN A 141 10.68 15.90 -28.67
CA ASN A 141 10.36 15.83 -27.24
C ASN A 141 11.53 16.28 -26.35
N LEU A 142 12.78 15.92 -26.69
CA LEU A 142 13.98 16.37 -25.98
C LEU A 142 14.12 17.89 -26.04
N ARG A 143 13.87 18.50 -27.20
CA ARG A 143 13.87 19.95 -27.35
C ARG A 143 12.76 20.61 -26.54
N ASP A 144 11.54 20.10 -26.65
CA ASP A 144 10.34 20.65 -26.01
C ASP A 144 10.30 20.39 -24.49
N SER A 145 11.14 19.48 -23.99
CA SER A 145 11.35 19.26 -22.55
C SER A 145 11.95 20.47 -21.83
N GLN A 146 12.58 21.38 -22.59
CA GLN A 146 13.29 22.58 -22.13
C GLN A 146 14.52 22.32 -21.23
N VAL A 147 14.83 21.06 -20.91
CA VAL A 147 15.98 20.67 -20.07
C VAL A 147 17.30 21.14 -20.66
N LEU A 148 17.44 21.11 -21.99
CA LEU A 148 18.65 21.52 -22.70
C LEU A 148 18.72 23.04 -22.94
N GLN A 149 17.58 23.73 -22.91
CA GLN A 149 17.46 25.14 -23.27
C GLN A 149 17.92 26.06 -22.12
N HIS A 150 17.45 25.83 -20.90
CA HIS A 150 17.80 26.65 -19.73
C HIS A 150 18.13 25.79 -18.50
N LYS A 151 18.73 26.42 -17.49
CA LYS A 151 19.16 25.78 -16.23
C LYS A 151 18.12 25.82 -15.12
N GLU A 152 17.04 26.60 -15.27
CA GLU A 152 15.97 26.69 -14.29
C GLU A 152 15.19 25.37 -14.18
N ASN A 153 15.45 24.60 -13.13
CA ASN A 153 15.02 23.19 -13.04
C ASN A 153 13.49 23.03 -12.87
N LEU A 154 12.82 23.97 -12.23
CA LEU A 154 11.39 23.85 -11.87
C LEU A 154 10.45 24.15 -13.06
N GLU A 155 10.94 24.90 -14.04
CA GLU A 155 10.21 25.27 -15.26
C GLU A 155 10.28 24.21 -16.36
N TRP A 156 11.13 23.19 -16.21
CA TRP A 156 11.19 22.09 -17.17
C TRP A 156 9.85 21.38 -17.34
N ASN A 157 9.59 20.86 -18.54
CA ASN A 157 8.37 20.11 -18.80
C ASN A 157 8.48 18.66 -18.31
N TRP A 158 8.19 18.47 -17.02
CA TRP A 158 8.27 17.17 -16.34
C TRP A 158 7.36 16.07 -16.92
N ASN A 159 6.28 16.43 -17.62
CA ASN A 159 5.45 15.45 -18.34
C ASN A 159 6.20 14.86 -19.54
N LEU A 160 6.89 15.70 -20.31
CA LEU A 160 7.71 15.24 -21.43
C LEU A 160 8.93 14.47 -20.94
N ILE A 161 9.58 14.91 -19.85
CA ILE A 161 10.70 14.18 -19.24
C ILE A 161 10.29 12.76 -18.87
N GLY A 162 9.18 12.57 -18.14
CA GLY A 162 8.69 11.23 -17.81
C GLY A 162 8.33 10.40 -19.04
N THR A 163 7.81 11.04 -20.09
CA THR A 163 7.48 10.38 -21.37
C THR A 163 8.73 9.89 -22.10
N ILE A 164 9.79 10.71 -22.13
CA ILE A 164 11.09 10.36 -22.73
C ILE A 164 11.74 9.20 -21.99
N LEU A 165 11.74 9.24 -20.65
CA LEU A 165 12.35 8.20 -19.82
C LEU A 165 11.63 6.85 -19.91
N LYS A 166 10.32 6.85 -20.19
CA LYS A 166 9.52 5.63 -20.42
C LYS A 166 9.40 5.24 -21.89
N TRP A 167 10.09 5.92 -22.79
CA TRP A 167 9.90 5.70 -24.21
C TRP A 167 10.43 4.31 -24.61
N PRO A 168 9.63 3.45 -25.27
CA PRO A 168 10.05 2.11 -25.64
C PRO A 168 11.31 2.13 -26.52
N ASN A 169 12.28 1.25 -26.21
CA ASN A 169 13.54 1.08 -26.94
C ASN A 169 14.51 2.27 -26.92
N VAL A 170 14.24 3.32 -26.12
CA VAL A 170 15.21 4.37 -25.84
C VAL A 170 16.06 3.92 -24.66
N ASN A 171 17.34 3.72 -24.91
CA ASN A 171 18.37 3.54 -23.89
C ASN A 171 19.64 4.26 -24.38
N LEU A 172 20.57 4.53 -23.46
CA LEU A 172 21.82 5.24 -23.81
C LEU A 172 22.69 4.44 -24.80
N ARG A 173 22.49 3.13 -24.89
CA ARG A 173 23.23 2.23 -25.78
C ARG A 173 22.87 2.42 -27.25
N ASN A 174 21.58 2.58 -27.55
CA ASN A 174 21.07 2.68 -28.92
C ASN A 174 21.23 4.09 -29.48
N TYR A 175 21.10 5.11 -28.62
CA TYR A 175 21.20 6.51 -28.99
C TYR A 175 22.52 7.11 -28.51
N LYS A 176 23.55 7.07 -29.36
CA LYS A 176 24.84 7.74 -29.14
C LYS A 176 24.76 9.27 -29.26
N ASP A 177 23.57 9.85 -29.13
CA ASP A 177 23.35 11.27 -29.28
C ASP A 177 23.92 12.01 -28.05
N GLU A 178 24.80 12.96 -28.32
CA GLU A 178 25.39 13.83 -27.31
C GLU A 178 24.31 14.62 -26.55
N GLN A 179 23.18 14.95 -27.20
CA GLN A 179 22.06 15.64 -26.57
C GLN A 179 21.41 14.81 -25.47
N LEU A 180 21.23 13.50 -25.68
CA LEU A 180 20.68 12.59 -24.68
C LEU A 180 21.61 12.46 -23.47
N HIS A 181 22.92 12.33 -23.69
CA HIS A 181 23.90 12.33 -22.60
C HIS A 181 23.97 13.67 -21.84
N ARG A 182 23.80 14.82 -22.52
CA ARG A 182 23.69 16.14 -21.85
C ARG A 182 22.41 16.23 -21.02
N PHE A 183 21.29 15.73 -21.56
CA PHE A 183 20.00 15.66 -20.87
C PHE A 183 20.10 14.84 -19.59
N VAL A 184 20.65 13.62 -19.68
CA VAL A 184 20.88 12.73 -18.53
C VAL A 184 21.80 13.37 -17.49
N ARG A 185 22.89 14.02 -17.90
CA ARG A 185 23.79 14.73 -16.97
C ARG A 185 23.10 15.88 -16.22
N ARG A 186 22.22 16.65 -16.89
CA ARG A 186 21.45 17.71 -16.24
C ARG A 186 20.45 17.16 -15.23
N LEU A 187 19.75 16.07 -15.56
CA LEU A 187 18.85 15.38 -14.63
C LEU A 187 19.61 14.77 -13.45
N LEU A 188 20.75 14.13 -13.71
CA LEU A 188 21.61 13.58 -12.67
C LEU A 188 22.03 14.65 -11.67
N TYR A 189 22.52 15.80 -12.16
CA TYR A 189 22.90 16.92 -11.30
C TYR A 189 21.72 17.42 -10.45
N PHE A 190 20.51 17.50 -11.01
CA PHE A 190 19.31 17.87 -10.27
C PHE A 190 18.97 16.88 -9.14
N TYR A 191 19.05 15.57 -9.41
CA TYR A 191 18.68 14.54 -8.44
C TYR A 191 19.78 14.23 -7.41
N LYS A 192 21.04 14.57 -7.64
CA LYS A 192 22.12 14.34 -6.66
C LYS A 192 21.88 15.10 -5.35
N PRO A 193 21.85 14.44 -4.18
CA PRO A 193 21.74 15.12 -2.89
C PRO A 193 22.77 16.24 -2.70
N SER A 194 24.00 16.08 -3.19
CA SER A 194 25.08 17.06 -3.06
C SER A 194 24.82 18.38 -3.79
N SER A 195 23.98 18.39 -4.84
CA SER A 195 23.58 19.63 -5.52
C SER A 195 22.59 20.46 -4.71
N LYS A 196 21.93 19.85 -3.72
CA LYS A 196 20.89 20.45 -2.87
C LYS A 196 19.71 21.04 -3.65
N LEU A 197 19.50 20.62 -4.90
CA LEU A 197 18.38 21.08 -5.73
C LEU A 197 17.11 20.31 -5.35
N TYR A 198 17.04 19.01 -5.68
CA TYR A 198 15.89 18.18 -5.32
C TYR A 198 15.76 17.97 -3.80
N ALA A 199 16.87 17.75 -3.09
CA ALA A 199 16.87 17.39 -1.67
C ALA A 199 16.32 18.48 -0.73
N ASN A 200 16.32 19.75 -1.15
CA ASN A 200 15.88 20.89 -0.34
C ASN A 200 14.43 21.31 -0.61
N LEU A 201 13.76 20.72 -1.59
CA LEU A 201 12.36 21.04 -1.87
C LEU A 201 11.46 20.50 -0.75
N ASP A 202 10.47 21.29 -0.34
CA ASP A 202 9.51 20.90 0.69
C ASP A 202 8.54 19.82 0.19
N LEU A 203 8.02 19.00 1.12
CA LEU A 203 7.09 17.91 0.79
C LEU A 203 5.75 18.40 0.23
N ASP A 204 5.27 19.55 0.71
CA ASP A 204 4.00 20.16 0.30
C ASP A 204 4.09 20.84 -1.08
N PHE A 205 5.25 20.78 -1.73
CA PHE A 205 5.41 21.33 -3.06
C PHE A 205 4.44 20.67 -4.06
N ALA A 206 3.73 21.48 -4.85
CA ALA A 206 2.64 20.99 -5.71
C ALA A 206 3.06 19.89 -6.72
N LYS A 207 4.30 19.91 -7.19
CA LYS A 207 4.86 18.90 -8.12
C LYS A 207 5.72 17.84 -7.40
N SER A 208 5.75 17.78 -6.07
CA SER A 208 6.60 16.85 -5.28
C SER A 208 6.47 15.41 -5.76
N LYS A 209 5.24 14.89 -5.79
CA LYS A 209 4.92 13.54 -6.27
C LYS A 209 5.37 13.28 -7.70
N GLN A 210 5.21 14.26 -8.60
CA GLN A 210 5.61 14.14 -10.00
C GLN A 210 7.14 14.01 -10.11
N LEU A 211 7.89 14.86 -9.42
CA LEU A 211 9.36 14.84 -9.41
C LEU A 211 9.89 13.50 -8.89
N THR A 212 9.33 12.99 -7.79
CA THR A 212 9.76 11.70 -7.24
C THR A 212 9.46 10.54 -8.19
N VAL A 213 8.29 10.52 -8.81
CA VAL A 213 7.93 9.48 -9.79
C VAL A 213 8.86 9.51 -11.00
N VAL A 214 9.18 10.71 -11.52
CA VAL A 214 10.16 10.87 -12.61
C VAL A 214 11.55 10.44 -12.16
N GLY A 215 11.93 10.69 -10.91
CA GLY A 215 13.20 10.24 -10.33
C GLY A 215 13.32 8.71 -10.27
N CYS A 216 12.27 8.01 -9.83
CA CYS A 216 12.23 6.54 -9.86
C CYS A 216 12.40 6.02 -11.30
N GLN A 217 11.65 6.58 -12.26
CA GLN A 217 11.74 6.21 -13.67
C GLN A 217 13.13 6.49 -14.27
N PHE A 218 13.76 7.58 -13.86
CA PHE A 218 15.12 7.92 -14.26
C PHE A 218 16.13 6.89 -13.75
N THR A 219 16.00 6.44 -12.50
CA THR A 219 16.88 5.39 -11.97
C THR A 219 16.68 4.04 -12.66
N GLU A 220 15.45 3.68 -13.03
CA GLU A 220 15.17 2.49 -13.85
C GLU A 220 15.77 2.62 -15.25
N PHE A 221 15.58 3.76 -15.92
CA PHE A 221 16.15 4.04 -17.25
C PHE A 221 17.68 3.92 -17.28
N LEU A 222 18.37 4.45 -16.25
CA LEU A 222 19.82 4.30 -16.11
C LEU A 222 20.22 2.83 -15.91
N LEU A 223 19.43 2.06 -15.19
CA LEU A 223 19.67 0.63 -14.97
C LEU A 223 19.47 -0.20 -16.25
N GLU A 224 18.46 0.14 -17.06
CA GLU A 224 18.19 -0.50 -18.36
C GLU A 224 19.27 -0.21 -19.41
N SER A 225 20.03 0.88 -19.24
CA SER A 225 21.08 1.30 -20.17
C SER A 225 22.44 0.57 -19.98
N GLU A 226 22.48 -0.50 -19.17
CA GLU A 226 23.65 -1.36 -18.94
C GLU A 226 24.97 -0.57 -18.79
N GLU A 227 25.96 -0.81 -19.64
CA GLU A 227 27.32 -0.23 -19.56
C GLU A 227 27.33 1.31 -19.57
N ASP A 228 26.56 1.94 -20.46
CA ASP A 228 26.55 3.40 -20.62
C ASP A 228 25.81 4.11 -19.48
N GLY A 229 24.87 3.42 -18.83
CA GLY A 229 24.12 3.92 -17.68
C GLY A 229 24.80 3.69 -16.32
N GLN A 230 25.65 2.66 -16.22
CA GLN A 230 26.31 2.26 -14.97
C GLN A 230 27.10 3.39 -14.31
N GLY A 231 27.86 4.16 -15.09
CA GLY A 231 28.68 5.25 -14.55
C GLY A 231 27.85 6.37 -13.88
N TYR A 232 26.72 6.74 -14.51
CA TYR A 232 25.81 7.74 -13.96
C TYR A 232 25.06 7.23 -12.73
N LEU A 233 24.63 5.96 -12.78
CA LEU A 233 23.91 5.34 -11.67
C LEU A 233 24.82 5.14 -10.45
N GLU A 234 26.05 4.69 -10.65
CA GLU A 234 27.03 4.53 -9.58
C GLU A 234 27.36 5.88 -8.91
N ASP A 235 27.53 6.96 -9.68
CA ASP A 235 27.74 8.31 -9.14
C ASP A 235 26.53 8.76 -8.29
N LEU A 236 25.30 8.56 -8.78
CA LEU A 236 24.08 8.90 -8.04
C LEU A 236 23.97 8.11 -6.73
N VAL A 237 24.15 6.79 -6.78
CA VAL A 237 24.00 5.92 -5.60
C VAL A 237 25.09 6.21 -4.58
N LYS A 238 26.33 6.45 -5.00
CA LYS A 238 27.41 6.86 -4.08
C LYS A 238 27.11 8.19 -3.40
N ASP A 239 26.56 9.16 -4.13
CA ASP A 239 26.16 10.46 -3.56
C ASP A 239 25.03 10.30 -2.52
N ILE A 240 24.04 9.44 -2.81
CA ILE A 240 22.97 9.07 -1.86
C ILE A 240 23.55 8.42 -0.60
N VAL A 241 24.49 7.48 -0.74
CA VAL A 241 25.13 6.81 0.41
C VAL A 241 25.96 7.79 1.23
N GLN A 242 26.68 8.71 0.59
CA GLN A 242 27.43 9.76 1.29
C GLN A 242 26.51 10.68 2.08
N TRP A 243 25.40 11.10 1.47
CA TRP A 243 24.38 11.88 2.15
C TRP A 243 23.75 11.12 3.32
N LEU A 244 23.41 9.83 3.14
CA LEU A 244 22.80 9.00 4.16
C LEU A 244 23.72 8.85 5.38
N ASN A 245 25.01 8.54 5.16
CA ASN A 245 26.02 8.47 6.22
C ASN A 245 26.26 9.82 6.91
N ALA A 246 26.13 10.94 6.20
CA ALA A 246 26.24 12.27 6.80
C ALA A 246 25.02 12.62 7.66
N SER A 247 23.83 12.23 7.21
CA SER A 247 22.54 12.49 7.89
C SER A 247 22.30 11.59 9.10
N SER A 248 22.87 10.38 9.11
CA SER A 248 22.68 9.41 10.19
C SER A 248 23.47 9.70 11.46
N GLY A 249 24.21 10.81 11.52
CA GLY A 249 25.02 11.17 12.68
C GLY A 249 26.25 10.28 12.87
N MET A 250 26.66 9.51 11.86
CA MET A 250 27.93 8.76 11.89
C MET A 250 29.16 9.69 11.95
N LYS A 251 28.97 11.01 11.79
CA LYS A 251 29.96 12.05 12.12
C LYS A 251 29.41 12.98 13.22
N PRO A 252 30.20 13.29 14.27
CA PRO A 252 29.73 13.99 15.47
C PRO A 252 29.33 15.46 15.27
N GLU A 253 29.64 16.10 14.13
CA GLU A 253 29.46 17.55 13.95
C GLU A 253 28.07 18.02 13.45
N ARG A 254 27.14 17.13 13.05
CA ARG A 254 25.90 17.55 12.35
C ARG A 254 24.62 16.80 12.73
N SER A 255 24.46 16.43 14.00
CA SER A 255 23.26 15.76 14.54
C SER A 255 21.95 16.59 14.49
N LEU A 256 21.99 17.84 13.99
CA LEU A 256 20.83 18.73 13.86
C LEU A 256 20.03 18.57 12.54
N GLN A 257 20.43 17.66 11.65
CA GLN A 257 19.79 17.49 10.33
C GLN A 257 18.46 16.71 10.32
N ASN A 258 18.04 16.14 11.46
CA ASN A 258 16.80 15.35 11.54
C ASN A 258 15.54 16.14 11.10
N ASN A 259 15.53 17.47 11.29
CA ASN A 259 14.38 18.29 10.89
C ASN A 259 14.25 18.42 9.37
N GLY A 260 15.36 18.44 8.63
CA GLY A 260 15.33 18.59 7.16
C GLY A 260 14.81 17.34 6.46
N LEU A 261 15.14 16.14 6.94
CA LEU A 261 14.69 14.90 6.31
C LEU A 261 13.17 14.75 6.30
N LEU A 262 12.53 15.10 7.43
CA LEU A 262 11.09 14.91 7.63
C LEU A 262 10.24 15.97 6.93
N THR A 263 10.82 17.11 6.53
CA THR A 263 10.09 18.21 5.89
C THR A 263 10.41 18.36 4.40
N THR A 264 11.47 17.72 3.90
CA THR A 264 11.89 17.84 2.49
C THR A 264 11.77 16.54 1.71
N LEU A 265 11.83 16.65 0.37
CA LEU A 265 11.87 15.54 -0.59
C LEU A 265 13.06 14.60 -0.43
N SER A 266 14.04 14.94 0.42
CA SER A 266 15.22 14.09 0.67
C SER A 266 14.86 12.71 1.23
N GLN A 267 13.74 12.56 1.96
CA GLN A 267 13.28 11.23 2.40
C GLN A 267 12.92 10.29 1.24
N HIS A 268 12.65 10.81 0.04
CA HIS A 268 12.29 9.98 -1.11
C HIS A 268 13.51 9.35 -1.82
N TYR A 269 14.75 9.62 -1.39
CA TYR A 269 15.90 8.85 -1.84
C TYR A 269 15.78 7.35 -1.48
N PHE A 270 15.03 7.02 -0.41
CA PHE A 270 14.70 5.63 -0.09
C PHE A 270 13.83 4.97 -1.17
N LEU A 271 12.95 5.70 -1.85
CA LEU A 271 12.18 5.17 -2.98
C LEU A 271 13.07 4.85 -4.17
N PHE A 272 14.14 5.61 -4.41
CA PHE A 272 15.10 5.31 -5.48
C PHE A 272 15.86 4.01 -5.17
N ILE A 273 16.30 3.83 -3.92
CA ILE A 273 16.91 2.57 -3.46
C ILE A 273 15.90 1.41 -3.60
N GLY A 274 14.65 1.62 -3.19
CA GLY A 274 13.58 0.64 -3.31
C GLY A 274 13.36 0.19 -4.74
N THR A 275 13.25 1.16 -5.65
CA THR A 275 13.10 0.93 -7.09
C THR A 275 14.25 0.09 -7.64
N LEU A 276 15.51 0.42 -7.29
CA LEU A 276 16.67 -0.36 -7.70
C LEU A 276 16.68 -1.78 -7.10
N SER A 277 16.23 -1.95 -5.85
CA SER A 277 16.22 -3.24 -5.16
C SER A 277 15.29 -4.28 -5.81
N CYS A 278 14.27 -3.82 -6.56
CA CYS A 278 13.35 -4.68 -7.31
C CYS A 278 13.98 -5.45 -8.48
N HIS A 279 15.20 -5.07 -8.90
CA HIS A 279 15.88 -5.62 -10.08
C HIS A 279 17.17 -6.37 -9.70
N PRO A 280 17.46 -7.55 -10.31
CA PRO A 280 18.70 -8.29 -10.05
C PRO A 280 19.98 -7.46 -10.23
N HIS A 281 20.06 -6.68 -11.32
CA HIS A 281 21.20 -5.83 -11.61
C HIS A 281 21.26 -4.62 -10.66
N GLY A 282 20.10 -4.11 -10.24
CA GLY A 282 20.02 -3.04 -9.26
C GLY A 282 20.55 -3.47 -7.90
N VAL A 283 20.21 -4.67 -7.42
CA VAL A 283 20.77 -5.23 -6.17
C VAL A 283 22.30 -5.31 -6.23
N LYS A 284 22.88 -5.77 -7.35
CA LYS A 284 24.34 -5.78 -7.54
C LYS A 284 24.96 -4.38 -7.49
N MET A 285 24.30 -3.38 -8.08
CA MET A 285 24.74 -1.99 -8.03
C MET A 285 24.68 -1.41 -6.60
N LEU A 286 23.60 -1.70 -5.87
CA LEU A 286 23.44 -1.30 -4.46
C LEU A 286 24.51 -1.93 -3.57
N GLU A 287 24.85 -3.19 -3.81
CA GLU A 287 25.93 -3.90 -3.11
C GLU A 287 27.30 -3.29 -3.44
N LYS A 288 27.61 -3.06 -4.72
CA LYS A 288 28.85 -2.39 -5.17
C LYS A 288 29.05 -1.04 -4.49
N CYS A 289 27.97 -0.29 -4.27
CA CYS A 289 28.00 1.02 -3.62
C CYS A 289 27.91 0.97 -2.09
N SER A 290 27.97 -0.22 -1.47
CA SER A 290 27.89 -0.40 -0.01
C SER A 290 26.58 0.11 0.64
N VAL A 291 25.47 0.13 -0.11
CA VAL A 291 24.17 0.59 0.39
C VAL A 291 23.68 -0.30 1.53
N PHE A 292 23.72 -1.64 1.36
CA PHE A 292 23.27 -2.57 2.38
C PHE A 292 24.10 -2.48 3.67
N GLN A 293 25.41 -2.26 3.57
CA GLN A 293 26.27 -2.04 4.73
C GLN A 293 25.90 -0.74 5.45
N CYS A 294 25.63 0.34 4.70
CA CYS A 294 25.14 1.60 5.27
C CYS A 294 23.84 1.38 6.05
N LEU A 295 22.83 0.73 5.44
CA LEU A 295 21.55 0.44 6.08
C LEU A 295 21.68 -0.47 7.33
N LEU A 296 22.58 -1.47 7.30
CA LEU A 296 22.86 -2.33 8.45
C LEU A 296 23.48 -1.57 9.62
N ASN A 297 24.31 -0.55 9.33
CA ASN A 297 24.85 0.35 10.35
C ASN A 297 23.76 1.25 10.94
N LEU A 298 22.80 1.72 10.12
CA LEU A 298 21.65 2.50 10.60
C LEU A 298 20.79 1.72 11.61
N CYS A 299 20.62 0.41 11.39
CA CYS A 299 19.87 -0.45 12.30
C CYS A 299 20.41 -0.47 13.74
N SER A 300 21.69 -0.13 13.93
CA SER A 300 22.33 -0.10 15.25
C SER A 300 22.09 1.24 16.00
N LEU A 301 21.55 2.26 15.34
CA LEU A 301 21.34 3.59 15.91
C LEU A 301 19.97 3.67 16.61
N LYS A 302 19.98 3.97 17.92
CA LYS A 302 18.75 3.96 18.73
C LYS A 302 17.88 5.21 18.59
N ASN A 303 18.37 6.28 17.96
CA ASN A 303 17.72 7.60 17.98
C ASN A 303 17.07 7.99 16.65
N GLN A 304 17.03 7.09 15.66
CA GLN A 304 16.60 7.40 14.28
C GLN A 304 15.54 6.43 13.75
N ASP A 305 14.46 6.26 14.51
CA ASP A 305 13.35 5.36 14.15
C ASP A 305 12.76 5.64 12.76
N HIS A 306 12.67 6.92 12.36
CA HIS A 306 12.13 7.32 11.06
C HIS A 306 12.92 6.73 9.87
N LEU A 307 14.26 6.65 9.97
CA LEU A 307 15.09 6.07 8.92
C LEU A 307 14.85 4.56 8.77
N LEU A 308 14.63 3.87 9.89
CA LEU A 308 14.31 2.44 9.87
C LEU A 308 12.94 2.20 9.24
N LYS A 309 11.94 3.04 9.56
CA LYS A 309 10.61 2.98 8.93
C LYS A 309 10.66 3.21 7.42
N LEU A 310 11.44 4.20 6.96
CA LEU A 310 11.65 4.46 5.53
C LEU A 310 12.38 3.30 4.85
N THR A 311 13.39 2.73 5.50
CA THR A 311 14.12 1.55 4.98
C THR A 311 13.19 0.35 4.83
N VAL A 312 12.44 0.02 5.88
CA VAL A 312 11.51 -1.12 5.90
C VAL A 312 10.43 -0.99 4.84
N SER A 313 9.89 0.21 4.65
CA SER A 313 8.80 0.45 3.69
C SER A 313 9.23 0.66 2.24
N SER A 314 10.54 0.63 1.95
CA SER A 314 11.06 0.91 0.60
C SER A 314 11.73 -0.28 -0.07
N LEU A 315 12.42 -1.14 0.68
CA LEU A 315 13.16 -2.26 0.09
C LEU A 315 12.22 -3.36 -0.44
N ASP A 316 12.64 -4.03 -1.52
CA ASP A 316 11.99 -5.24 -2.02
C ASP A 316 12.48 -6.49 -1.30
N TYR A 317 11.53 -7.30 -0.79
CA TYR A 317 11.80 -8.54 -0.06
C TYR A 317 11.45 -9.81 -0.85
N SER A 318 11.03 -9.65 -2.11
CA SER A 318 10.59 -10.75 -2.98
C SER A 318 11.68 -11.81 -3.19
N ARG A 319 12.96 -11.41 -3.13
CA ARG A 319 14.12 -12.30 -3.34
C ARG A 319 14.93 -12.47 -2.07
N ASP A 320 15.54 -13.64 -1.94
CA ASP A 320 16.47 -13.88 -0.86
C ASP A 320 17.77 -13.07 -1.03
N GLY A 321 18.30 -12.56 0.08
CA GLY A 321 19.49 -11.70 0.09
C GLY A 321 19.53 -10.68 1.22
N LEU A 322 20.44 -9.71 1.09
CA LEU A 322 20.75 -8.71 2.14
C LEU A 322 19.55 -7.86 2.59
N ALA A 323 18.55 -7.65 1.72
CA ALA A 323 17.32 -6.95 2.09
C ALA A 323 16.55 -7.67 3.22
N ARG A 324 16.41 -9.00 3.13
CA ARG A 324 15.77 -9.81 4.19
C ARG A 324 16.59 -9.86 5.47
N VAL A 325 17.92 -9.85 5.36
CA VAL A 325 18.82 -9.76 6.52
C VAL A 325 18.60 -8.44 7.27
N ILE A 326 18.48 -7.31 6.55
CA ILE A 326 18.16 -6.01 7.15
C ILE A 326 16.79 -6.05 7.83
N LEU A 327 15.76 -6.59 7.17
CA LEU A 327 14.43 -6.72 7.75
C LEU A 327 14.43 -7.56 9.03
N SER A 328 15.07 -8.73 9.01
CA SER A 328 15.20 -9.60 10.18
C SER A 328 15.94 -8.93 11.34
N LYS A 329 17.03 -8.20 11.04
CA LYS A 329 17.75 -7.41 12.06
C LYS A 329 16.87 -6.32 12.66
N ILE A 330 16.05 -5.63 11.86
CA ILE A 330 15.12 -4.62 12.37
C ILE A 330 14.02 -5.27 13.20
N LEU A 331 13.48 -6.42 12.78
CA LEU A 331 12.45 -7.16 13.50
C LEU A 331 12.90 -7.67 14.88
N THR A 332 14.19 -7.98 15.05
CA THR A 332 14.72 -8.64 16.26
C THR A 332 15.54 -7.74 17.18
N ALA A 333 16.23 -6.71 16.65
CA ALA A 333 17.23 -5.94 17.41
C ALA A 333 17.02 -4.42 17.42
N ALA A 334 15.95 -3.90 16.80
CA ALA A 334 15.65 -2.46 16.81
C ALA A 334 14.91 -2.01 18.10
N THR A 335 14.60 -0.71 18.19
CA THR A 335 13.72 -0.15 19.22
C THR A 335 12.33 -0.80 19.17
N ASP A 336 11.64 -0.87 20.31
CA ASP A 336 10.29 -1.47 20.39
C ASP A 336 9.31 -0.87 19.38
N ALA A 337 9.37 0.45 19.17
CA ALA A 337 8.55 1.14 18.18
C ALA A 337 8.87 0.71 16.73
N CYS A 338 10.14 0.51 16.40
CA CYS A 338 10.56 0.04 15.08
C CYS A 338 10.27 -1.45 14.86
N ARG A 339 10.46 -2.30 15.87
CA ARG A 339 10.10 -3.73 15.79
C ARG A 339 8.60 -3.88 15.58
N LEU A 340 7.77 -3.14 16.34
CA LEU A 340 6.32 -3.12 16.14
C LEU A 340 5.93 -2.65 14.73
N TYR A 341 6.55 -1.57 14.23
CA TYR A 341 6.29 -1.10 12.86
C TYR A 341 6.67 -2.13 11.81
N ALA A 342 7.85 -2.77 11.96
CA ALA A 342 8.31 -3.80 11.03
C ALA A 342 7.40 -5.04 11.05
N THR A 343 6.95 -5.48 12.24
CA THR A 343 5.94 -6.54 12.37
C THR A 343 4.65 -6.16 11.64
N LYS A 344 4.12 -4.96 11.88
CA LYS A 344 2.93 -4.44 11.17
C LYS A 344 3.13 -4.38 9.66
N HIS A 345 4.35 -4.05 9.22
CA HIS A 345 4.68 -3.98 7.81
C HIS A 345 4.61 -5.35 7.12
N LEU A 346 4.83 -6.46 7.83
CA LEU A 346 4.60 -7.81 7.28
C LEU A 346 3.16 -8.01 6.80
N ARG A 347 2.16 -7.39 7.45
CA ARG A 347 0.76 -7.39 6.98
C ARG A 347 0.61 -6.70 5.63
N VAL A 348 1.38 -5.64 5.37
CA VAL A 348 1.38 -4.93 4.06
C VAL A 348 1.90 -5.85 2.97
N LEU A 349 3.01 -6.56 3.24
CA LEU A 349 3.61 -7.51 2.30
C LEU A 349 2.69 -8.72 2.03
N LEU A 350 2.01 -9.21 3.07
CA LEU A 350 0.99 -10.26 2.98
C LEU A 350 -0.18 -9.81 2.07
N ARG A 351 -0.84 -8.69 2.40
CA ARG A 351 -2.01 -8.18 1.64
C ARG A 351 -1.67 -7.72 0.22
N ALA A 352 -0.44 -7.29 -0.02
CA ALA A 352 0.06 -6.98 -1.36
C ALA A 352 0.32 -8.24 -2.20
N ASN A 353 0.19 -9.45 -1.62
CA ASN A 353 0.49 -10.74 -2.24
C ASN A 353 1.93 -10.79 -2.79
N VAL A 354 2.91 -10.40 -1.97
CA VAL A 354 4.32 -10.55 -2.33
C VAL A 354 4.66 -12.04 -2.52
N GLU A 355 5.44 -12.35 -3.56
CA GLU A 355 5.72 -13.74 -3.91
C GLU A 355 6.46 -14.50 -2.79
N PHE A 356 6.12 -15.78 -2.68
CA PHE A 356 6.73 -16.73 -1.73
C PHE A 356 6.67 -16.26 -0.26
N PHE A 357 5.71 -15.41 0.11
CA PHE A 357 5.55 -14.93 1.48
C PHE A 357 5.45 -16.09 2.49
N ASN A 358 4.80 -17.19 2.12
CA ASN A 358 4.73 -18.40 2.92
C ASN A 358 6.10 -18.98 3.33
N ASN A 359 7.15 -18.78 2.52
CA ASN A 359 8.48 -19.35 2.76
C ASN A 359 9.33 -18.54 3.74
N TRP A 360 9.12 -17.22 3.84
CA TRP A 360 9.98 -16.33 4.64
C TRP A 360 9.18 -15.44 5.60
N GLY A 361 7.99 -14.98 5.19
CA GLY A 361 7.12 -14.13 5.99
C GLY A 361 6.54 -14.85 7.19
N ILE A 362 6.11 -16.12 7.03
CA ILE A 362 5.58 -16.94 8.13
C ILE A 362 6.69 -17.24 9.14
N GLU A 363 7.91 -17.56 8.68
CA GLU A 363 9.07 -17.77 9.57
C GLU A 363 9.40 -16.53 10.40
N LEU A 364 9.40 -15.35 9.77
CA LEU A 364 9.60 -14.09 10.48
C LEU A 364 8.47 -13.83 11.49
N LEU A 365 7.22 -14.09 11.14
CA LEU A 365 6.10 -13.92 12.07
C LEU A 365 6.18 -14.87 13.26
N VAL A 366 6.53 -16.15 13.04
CA VAL A 366 6.75 -17.13 14.11
C VAL A 366 7.89 -16.68 15.04
N THR A 367 8.94 -16.09 14.47
CA THR A 367 10.02 -15.49 15.28
C THR A 367 9.49 -14.35 16.16
N GLN A 368 8.65 -13.46 15.60
CA GLN A 368 8.06 -12.33 16.32
C GLN A 368 7.08 -12.74 17.43
N LEU A 369 6.50 -13.95 17.39
CA LEU A 369 5.68 -14.47 18.51
C LEU A 369 6.45 -14.54 19.82
N HIS A 370 7.78 -14.67 19.75
CA HIS A 370 8.67 -14.76 20.90
C HIS A 370 9.29 -13.42 21.31
N ASP A 371 8.81 -12.28 20.77
CA ASP A 371 9.28 -10.96 21.20
C ASP A 371 8.94 -10.71 22.68
N LYS A 372 9.86 -10.05 23.40
CA LYS A 372 9.69 -9.71 24.82
C LYS A 372 8.52 -8.75 25.04
N ASN A 373 8.22 -7.91 24.06
CA ASN A 373 7.13 -6.95 24.12
C ASN A 373 5.82 -7.62 23.66
N LYS A 374 4.89 -7.81 24.60
CA LYS A 374 3.57 -8.45 24.35
C LYS A 374 2.76 -7.80 23.23
N THR A 375 2.93 -6.49 22.99
CA THR A 375 2.22 -5.82 21.90
C THR A 375 2.70 -6.29 20.52
N ILE A 376 3.98 -6.63 20.40
CA ILE A 376 4.58 -7.11 19.16
C ILE A 376 4.20 -8.57 18.91
N SER A 377 4.28 -9.42 19.93
CA SER A 377 3.88 -10.83 19.80
C SER A 377 2.38 -10.96 19.53
N SER A 378 1.54 -10.16 20.18
CA SER A 378 0.10 -10.12 19.89
C SER A 378 -0.21 -9.62 18.48
N GLU A 379 0.56 -8.65 17.96
CA GLU A 379 0.39 -8.17 16.59
C GLU A 379 0.82 -9.23 15.57
N ALA A 380 1.95 -9.91 15.81
CA ALA A 380 2.40 -11.01 14.95
C ALA A 380 1.38 -12.16 14.91
N LEU A 381 0.76 -12.47 16.05
CA LEU A 381 -0.30 -13.47 16.14
C LEU A 381 -1.54 -13.08 15.31
N ASP A 382 -1.95 -11.82 15.37
CA ASP A 382 -3.07 -11.29 14.56
C ASP A 382 -2.78 -11.34 13.05
N ILE A 383 -1.52 -11.07 12.66
CA ILE A 383 -1.11 -11.18 11.25
C ILE A 383 -1.05 -12.65 10.81
N LEU A 384 -0.62 -13.58 11.68
CA LEU A 384 -0.61 -15.01 11.38
C LEU A 384 -2.02 -15.57 11.21
N ASP A 385 -2.95 -15.16 12.07
CA ASP A 385 -4.37 -15.52 11.97
C ASP A 385 -4.93 -15.11 10.61
N GLU A 386 -4.72 -13.85 10.21
CA GLU A 386 -5.07 -13.37 8.87
C GLU A 386 -4.37 -14.15 7.74
N ALA A 387 -3.08 -14.47 7.90
CA ALA A 387 -2.31 -15.17 6.88
C ALA A 387 -2.82 -16.60 6.65
N CYS A 388 -3.36 -17.25 7.68
CA CYS A 388 -3.84 -18.63 7.66
C CYS A 388 -5.15 -18.84 6.89
N GLU A 389 -5.84 -17.76 6.49
CA GLU A 389 -6.93 -17.82 5.51
C GLU A 389 -6.47 -18.40 4.15
N ASP A 390 -5.18 -18.25 3.81
CA ASP A 390 -4.56 -18.95 2.67
C ASP A 390 -4.00 -20.31 3.11
N LYS A 391 -4.46 -21.38 2.44
CA LYS A 391 -4.00 -22.76 2.65
C LYS A 391 -2.49 -22.91 2.52
N ALA A 392 -1.83 -22.16 1.63
CA ALA A 392 -0.38 -22.24 1.45
C ALA A 392 0.38 -21.72 2.67
N ASN A 393 -0.10 -20.64 3.28
CA ASN A 393 0.46 -20.09 4.52
C ASN A 393 0.16 -20.99 5.72
N LEU A 394 -1.06 -21.54 5.80
CA LEU A 394 -1.47 -22.47 6.84
C LEU A 394 -0.60 -23.73 6.84
N HIS A 395 -0.36 -24.33 5.68
CA HIS A 395 0.55 -25.47 5.57
C HIS A 395 1.98 -25.12 5.99
N ALA A 396 2.49 -23.94 5.62
CA ALA A 396 3.81 -23.48 6.06
C ALA A 396 3.88 -23.31 7.59
N LEU A 397 2.83 -22.80 8.22
CA LEU A 397 2.74 -22.67 9.67
C LEU A 397 2.71 -24.03 10.38
N ILE A 398 1.89 -24.97 9.89
CA ILE A 398 1.78 -26.34 10.43
C ILE A 398 3.13 -27.06 10.36
N GLN A 399 3.88 -26.90 9.27
CA GLN A 399 5.21 -27.51 9.12
C GLN A 399 6.21 -27.03 10.18
N MET A 400 6.10 -25.77 10.63
CA MET A 400 7.00 -25.20 11.62
C MET A 400 6.66 -25.56 13.07
N LYS A 401 5.42 -25.97 13.36
CA LYS A 401 4.93 -26.37 14.70
C LYS A 401 5.29 -25.36 15.81
N PRO A 402 4.82 -24.10 15.73
CA PRO A 402 5.11 -23.09 16.75
C PRO A 402 4.42 -23.42 18.09
N ALA A 403 5.04 -23.02 19.20
CA ALA A 403 4.42 -23.13 20.53
C ALA A 403 3.40 -22.01 20.74
N LEU A 404 2.11 -22.26 20.51
CA LEU A 404 1.06 -21.22 20.59
C LEU A 404 0.35 -21.15 21.96
N SER A 405 0.48 -22.18 22.80
CA SER A 405 -0.28 -22.29 24.06
C SER A 405 -0.01 -21.18 25.07
N HIS A 406 1.18 -20.56 25.02
CA HIS A 406 1.57 -19.50 25.94
C HIS A 406 1.01 -18.10 25.57
N LEU A 407 0.34 -17.98 24.41
CA LEU A 407 -0.17 -16.71 23.87
C LEU A 407 -1.64 -16.43 24.25
N GLY A 408 -2.21 -17.22 25.18
CA GLY A 408 -3.58 -17.07 25.65
C GLY A 408 -4.62 -17.50 24.60
N ASP A 409 -5.84 -17.01 24.75
CA ASP A 409 -7.02 -17.49 23.99
C ASP A 409 -6.88 -17.33 22.47
N LYS A 410 -6.25 -16.24 22.01
CA LYS A 410 -5.96 -16.03 20.58
C LYS A 410 -4.98 -17.07 20.03
N GLY A 411 -3.98 -17.45 20.83
CA GLY A 411 -3.01 -18.48 20.43
C GLY A 411 -3.68 -19.86 20.32
N LEU A 412 -4.60 -20.14 21.23
CA LEU A 412 -5.39 -21.37 21.22
C LEU A 412 -6.35 -21.43 20.02
N LEU A 413 -7.02 -20.33 19.65
CA LEU A 413 -7.84 -20.26 18.43
C LEU A 413 -7.03 -20.57 17.16
N LEU A 414 -5.83 -19.99 17.04
CA LEU A 414 -4.96 -20.27 15.90
C LEU A 414 -4.48 -21.73 15.89
N LEU A 415 -4.22 -22.31 17.07
CA LEU A 415 -3.86 -23.72 17.21
C LEU A 415 -4.99 -24.63 16.76
N LEU A 416 -6.24 -24.35 17.14
CA LEU A 416 -7.41 -25.07 16.67
C LEU A 416 -7.52 -24.98 15.14
N SER A 417 -7.33 -23.79 14.57
CA SER A 417 -7.33 -23.59 13.11
C SER A 417 -6.23 -24.42 12.42
N CYS A 418 -5.05 -24.56 13.03
CA CYS A 418 -3.99 -25.45 12.55
C CYS A 418 -4.38 -26.93 12.64
N LYS A 419 -5.05 -27.36 13.72
CA LYS A 419 -5.51 -28.73 13.93
C LYS A 419 -6.59 -29.14 12.91
N PHE A 420 -7.60 -28.31 12.71
CA PHE A 420 -8.67 -28.55 11.73
C PHE A 420 -8.22 -28.35 10.28
N GLY A 421 -7.19 -27.54 10.06
CA GLY A 421 -6.57 -27.33 8.75
C GLY A 421 -5.63 -28.45 8.31
N ALA A 422 -5.02 -29.16 9.26
CA ALA A 422 -4.43 -30.46 9.02
C ALA A 422 -5.56 -31.46 8.77
N SER A 423 -5.44 -32.29 7.73
CA SER A 423 -6.42 -33.29 7.26
C SER A 423 -7.27 -33.97 8.35
N PRO A 424 -8.50 -34.45 8.02
CA PRO A 424 -9.48 -35.06 8.96
C PRO A 424 -9.01 -36.34 9.70
N ALA A 425 -7.75 -36.74 9.56
CA ALA A 425 -7.14 -37.87 10.25
C ALA A 425 -6.82 -37.62 11.73
N LEU A 426 -7.00 -36.38 12.23
CA LEU A 426 -6.90 -36.06 13.66
C LEU A 426 -8.25 -36.09 14.39
N GLU A 427 -9.36 -36.46 13.71
CA GLU A 427 -10.69 -36.61 14.31
C GLU A 427 -10.77 -37.72 15.40
N GLN A 428 -9.70 -38.48 15.64
CA GLN A 428 -9.69 -39.60 16.60
C GLN A 428 -9.13 -39.26 17.99
N GLU A 429 -8.63 -38.04 18.20
CA GLU A 429 -8.28 -37.55 19.53
C GLU A 429 -9.15 -36.32 19.82
N GLU A 430 -9.97 -36.38 20.89
CA GLU A 430 -10.64 -35.25 21.59
C GLU A 430 -12.17 -35.36 21.72
N GLU A 431 -12.68 -36.33 22.50
CA GLU A 431 -14.05 -36.28 23.07
C GLU A 431 -14.09 -35.71 24.52
N GLU A 432 -12.94 -35.51 25.18
CA GLU A 432 -12.91 -35.10 26.61
C GLU A 432 -12.75 -33.59 26.87
N GLU A 433 -12.43 -32.76 25.87
CA GLU A 433 -12.19 -31.31 26.03
C GLU A 433 -13.29 -30.40 25.41
N GLU A 434 -14.31 -30.93 24.73
CA GLU A 434 -15.26 -30.12 23.95
C GLU A 434 -16.12 -29.14 24.77
N GLY A 435 -16.54 -29.52 25.99
CA GLY A 435 -17.52 -28.76 26.77
C GLY A 435 -17.01 -27.39 27.25
N GLU A 436 -15.78 -27.32 27.74
CA GLU A 436 -15.18 -26.10 28.29
C GLU A 436 -14.78 -25.13 27.17
N TYR A 437 -14.22 -25.63 26.07
CA TYR A 437 -13.87 -24.80 24.91
C TYR A 437 -15.09 -24.26 24.19
N ASN A 438 -16.19 -25.02 24.10
CA ASN A 438 -17.43 -24.54 23.49
C ASN A 438 -18.03 -23.36 24.26
N SER A 439 -18.07 -23.42 25.60
CA SER A 439 -18.55 -22.28 26.42
C SER A 439 -17.64 -21.06 26.25
N LYS A 440 -16.32 -21.28 26.30
CA LYS A 440 -15.33 -20.21 26.19
C LYS A 440 -15.31 -19.56 24.80
N TYR A 441 -15.59 -20.34 23.74
CA TYR A 441 -15.74 -19.83 22.38
C TYR A 441 -16.93 -18.88 22.25
N VAL A 442 -18.09 -19.24 22.84
CA VAL A 442 -19.27 -18.37 22.85
C VAL A 442 -18.95 -17.04 23.54
N ASP A 443 -18.35 -17.08 24.73
CA ASP A 443 -17.94 -15.87 25.46
C ASP A 443 -16.99 -14.99 24.63
N LEU A 444 -16.04 -15.62 23.93
CA LEU A 444 -15.06 -14.93 23.09
C LEU A 444 -15.69 -14.23 21.88
N ILE A 445 -16.64 -14.89 21.19
CA ILE A 445 -17.36 -14.30 20.06
C ILE A 445 -18.29 -13.18 20.53
N GLU A 446 -19.00 -13.37 21.63
CA GLU A 446 -19.84 -12.32 22.21
C GLU A 446 -19.01 -11.09 22.63
N GLU A 447 -17.83 -11.31 23.22
CA GLU A 447 -16.88 -10.24 23.55
C GLU A 447 -16.45 -9.48 22.30
N GLN A 448 -16.02 -10.17 21.25
CA GLN A 448 -15.61 -9.55 19.98
C GLN A 448 -16.75 -8.76 19.32
N LEU A 449 -17.98 -9.29 19.33
CA LEU A 449 -19.16 -8.59 18.82
C LEU A 449 -19.46 -7.35 19.65
N ASN A 450 -19.34 -7.43 20.97
CA ASN A 450 -19.53 -6.29 21.87
C ASN A 450 -18.48 -5.21 21.64
N GLU A 451 -17.20 -5.55 21.52
CA GLU A 451 -16.14 -4.58 21.20
C GLU A 451 -16.30 -3.94 19.81
N ALA A 452 -16.77 -4.70 18.83
CA ALA A 452 -16.93 -4.22 17.45
C ALA A 452 -18.16 -3.32 17.26
N LEU A 453 -19.29 -3.66 17.87
CA LEU A 453 -20.59 -3.02 17.62
C LEU A 453 -21.04 -2.07 18.74
N THR A 454 -20.38 -2.10 19.90
CA THR A 454 -20.70 -1.24 21.04
C THR A 454 -19.50 -0.40 21.47
N THR A 455 -19.64 0.40 22.53
CA THR A 455 -18.53 1.15 23.14
C THR A 455 -17.80 0.36 24.23
N TYR A 456 -18.08 -0.93 24.36
CA TYR A 456 -17.45 -1.81 25.34
C TYR A 456 -15.95 -1.97 25.05
N ARG A 457 -15.14 -1.96 26.11
CA ARG A 457 -13.73 -2.35 26.08
C ARG A 457 -13.43 -3.15 27.33
N LYS A 458 -12.79 -4.30 27.18
CA LYS A 458 -12.32 -5.07 28.33
C LYS A 458 -11.17 -4.34 29.04
N PRO A 459 -11.21 -4.23 30.37
CA PRO A 459 -10.09 -3.69 31.16
C PRO A 459 -8.89 -4.64 31.08
N ILE A 460 -7.68 -4.08 30.95
CA ILE A 460 -6.45 -4.83 30.67
C ILE A 460 -5.93 -5.60 31.89
N ASP A 461 -6.43 -5.33 33.10
CA ASP A 461 -6.09 -6.07 34.32
C ASP A 461 -7.25 -5.95 35.30
N GLY A 462 -8.05 -7.00 35.53
CA GLY A 462 -8.90 -7.25 36.72
C GLY A 462 -9.80 -6.14 37.30
N ASP A 463 -9.82 -4.94 36.73
CA ASP A 463 -10.45 -3.75 37.28
C ASP A 463 -11.87 -3.69 36.75
N ASN A 464 -12.83 -3.85 37.66
CA ASN A 464 -14.28 -3.89 37.42
C ASN A 464 -14.91 -2.61 36.83
N TYR A 465 -14.12 -1.70 36.25
CA TYR A 465 -14.60 -0.43 35.69
C TYR A 465 -14.61 -0.44 34.16
N VAL A 466 -15.80 -0.66 33.61
CA VAL A 466 -16.13 -0.45 32.19
C VAL A 466 -15.91 1.04 31.86
N ARG A 467 -14.79 1.38 31.20
CA ARG A 467 -14.57 2.74 30.70
C ARG A 467 -15.36 2.95 29.41
N ARG A 468 -16.42 3.75 29.46
CA ARG A 468 -16.98 4.39 28.25
C ARG A 468 -15.92 5.34 27.68
N SER A 469 -15.21 4.92 26.65
CA SER A 469 -14.21 5.79 26.00
C SER A 469 -14.83 6.56 24.84
N ASN A 470 -14.52 7.85 24.72
CA ASN A 470 -14.85 8.67 23.54
C ASN A 470 -13.96 8.38 22.32
N GLN A 471 -13.07 7.36 22.40
CA GLN A 471 -12.21 6.96 21.30
C GLN A 471 -12.93 5.91 20.45
N ARG A 472 -13.43 6.34 19.28
CA ARG A 472 -14.01 5.44 18.28
C ARG A 472 -12.99 4.35 17.94
N TYR A 473 -13.39 3.09 18.09
CA TYR A 473 -12.69 1.97 17.46
C TYR A 473 -12.68 2.24 15.96
N SER A 474 -11.50 2.41 15.36
CA SER A 474 -11.39 2.40 13.91
C SER A 474 -11.58 0.95 13.49
N PRO A 475 -12.65 0.57 12.79
CA PRO A 475 -12.75 -0.78 12.28
C PRO A 475 -11.52 -1.02 11.41
N VAL A 476 -10.94 -2.23 11.53
CA VAL A 476 -9.89 -2.76 10.66
C VAL A 476 -10.48 -3.03 9.26
N ASN A 477 -11.19 -2.04 8.71
CA ASN A 477 -11.59 -2.03 7.31
C ASN A 477 -10.42 -1.48 6.54
N GLY A 478 -9.54 -2.37 6.08
CA GLY A 478 -8.82 -2.25 4.80
C GLY A 478 -8.11 -0.93 4.47
N ILE A 479 -7.81 -0.07 5.42
CA ILE A 479 -7.01 1.13 5.20
C ILE A 479 -5.66 0.85 5.83
N ILE A 480 -4.76 0.37 4.98
CA ILE A 480 -3.32 0.39 5.25
C ILE A 480 -2.94 1.86 5.40
N TYR A 481 -2.81 2.32 6.64
CA TYR A 481 -2.05 3.54 6.92
C TYR A 481 -0.57 3.16 6.80
N CYS A 482 -0.02 3.37 5.60
CA CYS A 482 1.40 3.58 5.40
C CYS A 482 1.66 5.08 5.41
#